data_AF-A0A521IH33-F1
#
_entry.id   AF-A0A521IH33-F1
#
_cell.length_a   1.000
_cell.length_b   1.000
_cell.length_c   1.000
_cell.angle_alpha   90.00
_cell.angle_beta   90.00
_cell.angle_gamma   90.00
#
_symmetry.space_group_name_H-M   'P 1'
#
loop_
_entity.id
_entity.type
_entity.pdbx_description
1 polymer ?
#
loop_
_entity_poly.entity_id
_entity_poly.type
_entity_poly.pdbx_seq_one_letter_code
_entity_poly.pdbx_strand_id
1 'polypeptide(L)'
;MLGCAVAHTAVFVLQAALIILASSCSSNRSDYLTDNLKSGKEEQIQLIRLLEAEPADNETRFALMNGIAANLHAENNTNELILFLSTSVENNPNDPYNAYWLLMLAHVYLKNDSPDAARYYLERIITQCPDLNIKDISIHLTSLENLIKITDSPNLLVEYYTQLITRFPEEIRIAESYFMLARSYERLGEWELAIQTYSQFLGYGDFDVVIPGIPAAYEYAKSIVDYNSSPKDWTFETLDELVTAVKKAINAYDYRSLERYRAKVNFFAMSWKQESSDRNAQADFVMRDFMVGNRIKYADTLDASSSPNEAFLRTSGWNQYVSVWYLYFRKVNFPA
;
A
#
# COMPACT_ATOMS: atom_id res chain seq x y z
N MET A 1 42.93 63.06 -40.98
CA MET A 1 41.66 63.45 -40.31
C MET A 1 40.54 62.45 -40.61
N LEU A 2 40.72 61.15 -40.32
CA LEU A 2 39.63 60.15 -40.42
C LEU A 2 39.54 59.18 -39.22
N GLY A 3 40.52 59.19 -38.29
CA GLY A 3 40.54 58.24 -37.17
C GLY A 3 39.70 58.63 -35.94
N CYS A 4 39.43 59.92 -35.71
CA CYS A 4 38.72 60.36 -34.50
C CYS A 4 37.19 60.29 -34.60
N ALA A 5 36.61 60.35 -35.81
CA ALA A 5 35.15 60.35 -35.97
C ALA A 5 34.54 58.96 -35.75
N VAL A 6 35.24 57.89 -36.15
CA VAL A 6 34.74 56.50 -36.07
C VAL A 6 34.70 55.99 -34.62
N ALA A 7 35.63 56.44 -33.77
CA ALA A 7 35.69 56.04 -32.36
C ALA A 7 34.51 56.60 -31.55
N HIS A 8 34.10 57.85 -31.81
CA HIS A 8 32.96 58.44 -31.11
C HIS A 8 31.62 57.82 -31.53
N THR A 9 31.42 57.50 -32.81
CA THR A 9 30.21 56.82 -33.28
C THR A 9 30.10 55.39 -32.76
N ALA A 10 31.22 54.66 -32.64
CA ALA A 10 31.22 53.30 -32.11
C ALA A 10 30.89 53.24 -30.62
N VAL A 11 31.39 54.20 -29.82
CA VAL A 11 31.09 54.30 -28.39
C VAL A 11 29.62 54.64 -28.12
N PHE A 12 29.02 55.52 -28.94
CA PHE A 12 27.60 55.86 -28.82
C PHE A 12 26.67 54.70 -29.20
N VAL A 13 27.01 53.90 -30.21
CA VAL A 13 26.22 52.72 -30.59
C VAL A 13 26.34 51.61 -29.54
N LEU A 14 27.52 51.43 -28.93
CA LEU A 14 27.71 50.47 -27.84
C LEU A 14 26.94 50.87 -26.56
N GLN A 15 26.91 52.17 -26.24
CA GLN A 15 26.15 52.69 -25.10
C GLN A 15 24.63 52.60 -25.33
N ALA A 16 24.15 52.88 -26.54
CA ALA A 16 22.74 52.71 -26.89
C ALA A 16 22.31 51.23 -26.85
N ALA A 17 23.16 50.30 -27.30
CA ALA A 17 22.90 48.86 -27.21
C ALA A 17 22.88 48.34 -25.76
N LEU A 18 23.73 48.88 -24.87
CA LEU A 18 23.71 48.54 -23.44
C LEU A 18 22.44 49.03 -22.72
N ILE A 19 21.93 50.20 -23.10
CA ILE A 19 20.70 50.78 -22.51
C ILE A 19 19.45 50.01 -22.98
N ILE A 20 19.44 49.53 -24.23
CA ILE A 20 18.34 48.70 -24.77
C ILE A 20 18.35 47.31 -24.12
N LEU A 21 19.52 46.73 -23.81
CA LEU A 21 19.64 45.47 -23.08
C LEU A 21 19.25 45.59 -21.59
N ALA A 22 19.46 46.74 -20.96
CA ALA A 22 19.05 46.99 -19.58
C ALA A 22 17.54 47.26 -19.43
N SER A 23 16.84 47.61 -20.52
CA SER A 23 15.41 47.96 -20.51
C SER A 23 14.49 46.78 -20.84
N SER A 24 15.04 45.63 -21.28
CA SER A 24 14.25 44.49 -21.77
C SER A 24 13.86 43.47 -20.68
N CYS A 25 14.23 43.69 -19.41
CA CYS A 25 13.85 42.82 -18.29
C CYS A 25 13.32 43.67 -17.13
N SER A 26 12.13 44.24 -17.30
CA SER A 26 11.32 44.73 -16.17
C SER A 26 9.98 44.00 -16.10
N SER A 27 9.92 42.74 -16.55
CA SER A 27 8.80 41.87 -16.20
C SER A 27 8.82 41.69 -14.68
N ASN A 28 7.72 42.03 -14.04
CA ASN A 28 7.60 41.90 -12.61
C ASN A 28 7.70 40.40 -12.27
N ARG A 29 8.38 40.05 -11.18
CA ARG A 29 8.66 38.63 -10.83
C ARG A 29 7.38 37.78 -10.72
N SER A 30 6.24 38.43 -10.49
CA SER A 30 4.92 37.83 -10.26
C SER A 30 3.95 37.93 -11.44
N ASP A 31 4.36 38.46 -12.62
CA ASP A 31 3.45 38.65 -13.77
C ASP A 31 2.77 37.34 -14.22
N TYR A 32 3.51 36.22 -14.15
CA TYR A 32 3.03 34.88 -14.51
C TYR A 32 1.77 34.44 -13.74
N LEU A 33 1.52 35.01 -12.55
CA LEU A 33 0.33 34.71 -11.74
C LEU A 33 -0.97 35.31 -12.29
N THR A 34 -0.88 36.12 -13.35
CA THR A 34 -2.02 36.84 -13.96
C THR A 34 -2.22 36.57 -15.45
N ASP A 35 -1.23 35.98 -16.11
CA ASP A 35 -1.21 35.79 -17.57
C ASP A 35 -2.43 34.98 -18.05
N ASN A 36 -2.66 33.84 -17.41
CA ASN A 36 -3.69 32.87 -17.80
C ASN A 36 -5.04 33.01 -17.08
N LEU A 37 -5.23 34.06 -16.26
CA LEU A 37 -6.52 34.30 -15.60
C LEU A 37 -7.55 34.84 -16.62
N LYS A 38 -8.77 34.30 -16.64
CA LYS A 38 -9.84 34.82 -17.50
C LYS A 38 -10.68 35.87 -16.78
N SER A 39 -10.79 35.75 -15.47
CA SER A 39 -11.54 36.65 -14.59
C SER A 39 -10.74 36.98 -13.32
N GLY A 40 -11.11 38.06 -12.62
CA GLY A 40 -10.50 38.42 -11.33
C GLY A 40 -9.05 38.92 -11.38
N LYS A 41 -8.56 39.40 -12.54
CA LYS A 41 -7.17 39.87 -12.69
C LYS A 41 -6.83 41.00 -11.73
N GLU A 42 -7.69 42.01 -11.59
CA GLU A 42 -7.44 43.14 -10.68
C GLU A 42 -7.34 42.69 -9.22
N GLU A 43 -8.21 41.77 -8.80
CA GLU A 43 -8.18 41.19 -7.45
C GLU A 43 -6.89 40.39 -7.23
N GLN A 44 -6.50 39.54 -8.17
CA GLN A 44 -5.25 38.80 -8.11
C GLN A 44 -4.04 39.74 -7.96
N ILE A 45 -4.00 40.83 -8.75
CA ILE A 45 -2.93 41.83 -8.67
C ILE A 45 -2.90 42.50 -7.29
N GLN A 46 -4.05 42.78 -6.69
CA GLN A 46 -4.11 43.34 -5.34
C GLN A 46 -3.58 42.35 -4.29
N LEU A 47 -3.97 41.08 -4.37
CA LEU A 47 -3.48 40.04 -3.46
C LEU A 47 -1.95 39.87 -3.56
N ILE A 48 -1.41 39.84 -4.78
CA ILE A 48 0.04 39.75 -5.03
C ILE A 48 0.76 40.95 -4.44
N ARG A 49 0.26 42.17 -4.69
CA ARG A 49 0.87 43.40 -4.14
C ARG A 49 0.87 43.42 -2.62
N LEU A 50 -0.21 42.95 -1.99
CA LEU A 50 -0.29 42.85 -0.53
C LEU A 50 0.66 41.78 0.01
N LEU A 51 0.85 40.67 -0.70
CA LEU A 51 1.78 39.61 -0.30
C LEU A 51 3.25 40.06 -0.42
N GLU A 52 3.56 40.89 -1.41
CA GLU A 52 4.90 41.45 -1.62
C GLU A 52 5.20 42.65 -0.71
N ALA A 53 4.17 43.29 -0.14
CA ALA A 53 4.30 44.49 0.69
C ALA A 53 4.45 44.13 2.18
N GLU A 54 5.62 44.48 2.76
CA GLU A 54 5.99 44.31 4.18
C GLU A 54 6.00 42.85 4.70
N PRO A 55 6.74 42.56 5.79
CA PRO A 55 6.68 41.26 6.42
C PRO A 55 5.31 41.07 7.11
N ALA A 56 4.36 40.51 6.37
CA ALA A 56 3.09 40.04 6.92
C ALA A 56 3.34 38.94 7.96
N ASP A 57 2.52 38.93 9.02
CA ASP A 57 2.45 37.80 9.95
C ASP A 57 1.99 36.52 9.21
N ASN A 58 2.13 35.37 9.87
CA ASN A 58 1.88 34.08 9.23
C ASN A 58 0.41 33.92 8.80
N GLU A 59 -0.53 34.42 9.59
CA GLU A 59 -1.97 34.35 9.32
C GLU A 59 -2.36 35.23 8.12
N THR A 60 -1.85 36.47 8.08
CA THR A 60 -2.06 37.39 6.96
C THR A 60 -1.46 36.83 5.68
N ARG A 61 -0.22 36.31 5.74
CA ARG A 61 0.43 35.67 4.59
C ARG A 61 -0.35 34.44 4.12
N PHE A 62 -0.86 33.62 5.05
CA PHE A 62 -1.70 32.48 4.73
C PHE A 62 -2.96 32.90 3.97
N ALA A 63 -3.69 33.91 4.46
CA ALA A 63 -4.91 34.38 3.81
C ALA A 63 -4.66 34.89 2.38
N LEU A 64 -3.60 35.66 2.19
CA LEU A 64 -3.20 36.19 0.87
C LEU A 64 -2.80 35.06 -0.09
N MET A 65 -1.92 34.15 0.35
CA MET A 65 -1.52 32.99 -0.44
C MET A 65 -2.70 32.10 -0.81
N ASN A 66 -3.62 31.87 0.13
CA ASN A 66 -4.82 31.06 -0.11
C ASN A 66 -5.73 31.71 -1.16
N GLY A 67 -5.90 33.03 -1.13
CA GLY A 67 -6.66 33.77 -2.16
C GLY A 67 -6.04 33.62 -3.56
N ILE A 68 -4.73 33.85 -3.67
CA ILE A 68 -3.98 33.69 -4.93
C ILE A 68 -4.11 32.27 -5.47
N ALA A 69 -3.90 31.27 -4.61
CA ALA A 69 -3.99 29.85 -4.96
C ALA A 69 -5.40 29.44 -5.38
N ALA A 70 -6.43 29.92 -4.68
CA ALA A 70 -7.83 29.64 -4.99
C ALA A 70 -8.22 30.16 -6.38
N ASN A 71 -7.80 31.39 -6.73
CA ASN A 71 -8.06 31.98 -8.04
C ASN A 71 -7.38 31.20 -9.16
N LEU A 72 -6.10 30.80 -8.98
CA LEU A 72 -5.38 29.97 -9.95
C LEU A 72 -6.02 28.58 -10.11
N HIS A 73 -6.42 27.95 -9.01
CA HIS A 73 -7.09 26.66 -9.02
C HIS A 73 -8.46 26.72 -9.72
N ALA A 74 -9.25 27.78 -9.49
CA ALA A 74 -10.57 27.95 -10.10
C ALA A 74 -10.52 28.06 -11.63
N GLU A 75 -9.45 28.65 -12.18
CA GLU A 75 -9.23 28.80 -13.62
C GLU A 75 -8.47 27.60 -14.25
N ASN A 76 -8.12 26.59 -13.46
CA ASN A 76 -7.24 25.46 -13.83
C ASN A 76 -5.84 25.89 -14.31
N ASN A 77 -5.30 26.99 -13.77
CA ASN A 77 -3.94 27.46 -14.03
C ASN A 77 -2.91 26.68 -13.20
N THR A 78 -2.82 25.39 -13.52
CA THR A 78 -2.09 24.40 -12.72
C THR A 78 -0.59 24.67 -12.66
N ASN A 79 0.02 25.09 -13.76
CA ASN A 79 1.46 25.33 -13.82
C ASN A 79 1.86 26.52 -12.96
N GLU A 80 1.08 27.59 -13.02
CA GLU A 80 1.26 28.81 -12.23
C GLU A 80 1.04 28.51 -10.74
N LEU A 81 0.02 27.71 -10.41
CA LEU A 81 -0.24 27.27 -9.04
C LEU A 81 0.93 26.47 -8.46
N ILE A 82 1.45 25.49 -9.22
CA ILE A 82 2.60 24.68 -8.83
C ILE A 82 3.82 25.57 -8.60
N LEU A 83 4.14 26.44 -9.56
CA LEU A 83 5.30 27.32 -9.47
C LEU A 83 5.18 28.28 -8.27
N PHE A 84 3.99 28.84 -8.06
CA PHE A 84 3.71 29.75 -6.95
C PHE A 84 3.92 29.09 -5.59
N LEU A 85 3.25 27.96 -5.35
CA LEU A 85 3.28 27.28 -4.06
C LEU A 85 4.65 26.66 -3.77
N SER A 86 5.26 25.99 -4.75
CA SER A 86 6.60 25.41 -4.57
C SER A 86 7.64 26.48 -4.26
N THR A 87 7.64 27.59 -5.01
CA THR A 87 8.55 28.73 -4.74
C THR A 87 8.29 29.33 -3.36
N SER A 88 7.02 29.44 -2.95
CA SER A 88 6.67 30.02 -1.66
C SER A 88 7.14 29.17 -0.49
N VAL A 89 6.97 27.84 -0.57
CA VAL A 89 7.43 26.89 0.46
C VAL A 89 8.97 26.88 0.53
N GLU A 90 9.67 26.87 -0.61
CA GLU A 90 11.14 26.89 -0.63
C GLU A 90 11.72 28.17 -0.03
N ASN A 91 11.10 29.32 -0.29
CA ASN A 91 11.58 30.59 0.26
C ASN A 91 11.22 30.78 1.74
N ASN A 92 10.25 30.03 2.26
CA ASN A 92 9.74 30.16 3.63
C ASN A 92 9.68 28.80 4.34
N PRO A 93 10.83 28.11 4.56
CA PRO A 93 10.85 26.75 5.09
C PRO A 93 10.24 26.62 6.50
N ASN A 94 10.27 27.71 7.28
CA ASN A 94 9.76 27.75 8.65
C ASN A 94 8.29 28.20 8.75
N ASP A 95 7.58 28.36 7.63
CA ASP A 95 6.16 28.68 7.63
C ASP A 95 5.34 27.55 8.30
N PRO A 96 4.60 27.83 9.39
CA PRO A 96 3.77 26.81 10.05
C PRO A 96 2.69 26.23 9.14
N TYR A 97 2.29 26.94 8.07
CA TYR A 97 1.27 26.50 7.12
C TYR A 97 1.81 25.69 5.93
N ASN A 98 3.12 25.37 5.89
CA ASN A 98 3.71 24.65 4.76
C ASN A 98 3.05 23.28 4.49
N ALA A 99 2.60 22.56 5.53
CA ALA A 99 1.88 21.30 5.35
C ALA A 99 0.63 21.47 4.47
N TYR A 100 -0.09 22.60 4.60
CA TYR A 100 -1.28 22.91 3.80
C TYR A 100 -0.93 23.14 2.33
N TRP A 101 0.12 23.92 2.04
CA TRP A 101 0.56 24.20 0.66
C TRP A 101 1.09 22.94 -0.04
N LEU A 102 1.88 22.15 0.68
CA LEU A 102 2.41 20.89 0.18
C LEU A 102 1.30 19.87 -0.09
N LEU A 103 0.25 19.82 0.75
CA LEU A 103 -0.90 18.95 0.50
C LEU A 103 -1.66 19.38 -0.76
N MET A 104 -1.82 20.68 -0.97
CA MET A 104 -2.43 21.21 -2.20
C MET A 104 -1.60 20.83 -3.44
N LEU A 105 -0.27 20.98 -3.38
CA LEU A 105 0.62 20.53 -4.45
C LEU A 105 0.49 19.04 -4.73
N ALA A 106 0.50 18.19 -3.69
CA ALA A 106 0.32 16.76 -3.83
C ALA A 106 -0.99 16.41 -4.55
N HIS A 107 -2.12 17.01 -4.15
CA HIS A 107 -3.41 16.78 -4.79
C HIS A 107 -3.43 17.24 -6.26
N VAL A 108 -2.77 18.35 -6.58
CA VAL A 108 -2.62 18.80 -7.97
C VAL A 108 -1.89 17.75 -8.80
N TYR A 109 -0.79 17.18 -8.31
CA TYR A 109 -0.05 16.13 -9.00
C TYR A 109 -0.84 14.82 -9.10
N LEU A 110 -1.60 14.43 -8.06
CA LEU A 110 -2.49 13.26 -8.13
C LEU A 110 -3.58 13.43 -9.20
N LYS A 111 -4.19 14.62 -9.29
CA LYS A 111 -5.20 14.93 -10.31
C LYS A 111 -4.63 14.87 -11.74
N ASN A 112 -3.33 15.16 -11.88
CA ASN A 112 -2.61 15.12 -13.14
C ASN A 112 -1.88 13.79 -13.41
N ASP A 113 -2.29 12.70 -12.74
CA ASP A 113 -1.73 11.35 -12.93
C ASP A 113 -0.20 11.29 -12.77
N SER A 114 0.33 12.06 -11.81
CA SER A 114 1.76 12.16 -11.51
C SER A 114 2.07 11.72 -10.07
N PRO A 115 1.85 10.43 -9.73
CA PRO A 115 1.92 9.93 -8.36
C PRO A 115 3.31 10.04 -7.73
N ASP A 116 4.40 9.93 -8.51
CA ASP A 116 5.76 10.07 -7.96
C ASP A 116 6.06 11.50 -7.49
N ALA A 117 5.58 12.50 -8.22
CA ALA A 117 5.68 13.90 -7.81
C ALA A 117 4.81 14.17 -6.58
N ALA A 118 3.60 13.60 -6.53
CA ALA A 118 2.76 13.70 -5.35
C ALA A 118 3.43 13.07 -4.12
N ARG A 119 4.03 11.87 -4.27
CA ARG A 119 4.75 11.16 -3.20
C ARG A 119 5.81 12.05 -2.58
N TYR A 120 6.63 12.72 -3.40
CA TYR A 120 7.66 13.64 -2.92
C TYR A 120 7.12 14.71 -1.95
N TYR A 121 6.00 15.34 -2.29
CA TYR A 121 5.40 16.36 -1.42
C TYR A 121 4.75 15.77 -0.17
N LEU A 122 4.06 14.62 -0.30
CA LEU A 122 3.43 13.94 0.83
C LEU A 122 4.45 13.45 1.86
N GLU A 123 5.58 12.89 1.41
CA GLU A 123 6.68 12.47 2.28
C GLU A 123 7.30 13.67 3.01
N ARG A 124 7.43 14.81 2.31
CA ARG A 124 7.94 16.04 2.90
C ARG A 124 7.02 16.56 4.02
N ILE A 125 5.70 16.48 3.85
CA ILE A 125 4.73 16.85 4.90
C ILE A 125 5.01 16.04 6.16
N ILE A 126 5.02 14.71 6.06
CA ILE A 126 5.09 13.83 7.24
C ILE A 126 6.45 13.90 7.95
N THR A 127 7.53 14.29 7.24
CA THR A 127 8.90 14.31 7.77
C THR A 127 9.40 15.70 8.18
N GLN A 128 8.91 16.77 7.57
CA GLN A 128 9.49 18.11 7.73
C GLN A 128 8.50 19.17 8.24
N CYS A 129 7.20 18.90 8.20
CA CYS A 129 6.19 19.87 8.63
C CYS A 129 5.58 19.49 9.99
N PRO A 130 5.15 20.49 10.78
CA PRO A 130 4.23 20.23 11.89
C PRO A 130 2.88 19.79 11.34
N ASP A 131 2.20 18.94 12.11
CA ASP A 131 0.86 18.50 11.74
C ASP A 131 -0.17 19.62 11.95
N LEU A 132 -1.13 19.71 11.02
CA LEU A 132 -2.21 20.69 11.02
C LEU A 132 -3.53 19.96 10.82
N ASN A 133 -4.60 20.52 11.36
CA ASN A 133 -5.94 19.98 11.17
C ASN A 133 -6.76 20.87 10.24
N ILE A 134 -7.37 20.26 9.21
CA ILE A 134 -8.35 20.91 8.34
C ILE A 134 -9.71 20.26 8.62
N LYS A 135 -10.65 21.01 9.19
CA LYS A 135 -11.98 20.49 9.59
C LYS A 135 -11.86 19.22 10.46
N ASP A 136 -11.02 19.29 11.48
CA ASP A 136 -10.73 18.20 12.42
C ASP A 136 -10.05 16.95 11.81
N ILE A 137 -9.54 17.05 10.58
CA ILE A 137 -8.77 15.98 9.93
C ILE A 137 -7.29 16.36 9.87
N SER A 138 -6.42 15.51 10.41
CA SER A 138 -4.97 15.67 10.33
C SER A 138 -4.47 15.64 8.89
N ILE A 139 -3.60 16.59 8.54
CA ILE A 139 -2.90 16.61 7.25
C ILE A 139 -1.90 15.45 7.17
N HIS A 140 -1.25 15.07 8.26
CA HIS A 140 -0.35 13.91 8.28
C HIS A 140 -1.12 12.61 8.05
N LEU A 141 -2.28 12.44 8.68
CA LEU A 141 -3.16 11.29 8.41
C LEU A 141 -3.55 11.24 6.94
N THR A 142 -4.08 12.34 6.41
CA THR A 142 -4.46 12.46 5.00
C THR A 142 -3.27 12.13 4.08
N SER A 143 -2.07 12.58 4.44
CA SER A 143 -0.88 12.34 3.64
C SER A 143 -0.46 10.87 3.63
N LEU A 144 -0.48 10.21 4.79
CA LEU A 144 -0.19 8.78 4.90
C LEU A 144 -1.19 7.93 4.11
N GLU A 145 -2.48 8.25 4.17
CA GLU A 145 -3.50 7.53 3.39
C GLU A 145 -3.28 7.67 1.88
N ASN A 146 -2.91 8.86 1.40
CA ASN A 146 -2.59 9.07 -0.01
C ASN A 146 -1.31 8.33 -0.40
N LEU A 147 -0.26 8.37 0.43
CA LEU A 147 0.98 7.64 0.21
C LEU A 147 0.73 6.13 0.07
N ILE A 148 -0.09 5.54 0.95
CA ILE A 148 -0.47 4.13 0.89
C ILE A 148 -1.20 3.80 -0.41
N LYS A 149 -2.11 4.67 -0.87
CA LYS A 149 -2.89 4.46 -2.10
C LYS A 149 -2.04 4.46 -3.37
N ILE A 150 -0.92 5.20 -3.39
CA ILE A 150 -0.08 5.39 -4.58
C ILE A 150 1.24 4.60 -4.53
N THR A 151 1.38 3.68 -3.58
CA THR A 151 2.64 2.97 -3.34
C THR A 151 2.45 1.47 -3.39
N ASP A 152 3.23 0.81 -4.24
CA ASP A 152 3.29 -0.66 -4.32
C ASP A 152 4.52 -1.25 -3.60
N SER A 153 5.49 -0.41 -3.23
CA SER A 153 6.74 -0.81 -2.58
C SER A 153 6.47 -1.37 -1.17
N PRO A 154 6.77 -2.66 -0.90
CA PRO A 154 6.51 -3.23 0.42
C PRO A 154 7.27 -2.53 1.56
N ASN A 155 8.50 -2.07 1.30
CA ASN A 155 9.31 -1.33 2.29
C ASN A 155 8.63 -0.03 2.74
N LEU A 156 8.15 0.76 1.77
CA LEU A 156 7.46 2.01 2.07
C LEU A 156 6.10 1.76 2.72
N LEU A 157 5.38 0.72 2.29
CA LEU A 157 4.12 0.35 2.93
C LEU A 157 4.31 -0.06 4.39
N VAL A 158 5.38 -0.80 4.71
CA VAL A 158 5.73 -1.09 6.12
C VAL A 158 5.91 0.21 6.90
N GLU A 159 6.66 1.16 6.37
CA GLU A 159 6.89 2.46 7.03
C GLU A 159 5.58 3.22 7.23
N TYR A 160 4.78 3.41 6.18
CA TYR A 160 3.56 4.20 6.24
C TYR A 160 2.50 3.58 7.14
N TYR A 161 2.26 2.26 7.05
CA TYR A 161 1.31 1.60 7.95
C TYR A 161 1.79 1.63 9.40
N THR A 162 3.10 1.52 9.66
CA THR A 162 3.65 1.66 11.01
C THR A 162 3.39 3.05 11.58
N GLN A 163 3.64 4.10 10.80
CA GLN A 163 3.34 5.47 11.21
C GLN A 163 1.84 5.68 11.43
N LEU A 164 1.00 5.13 10.54
CA LEU A 164 -0.46 5.23 10.61
C LEU A 164 -0.98 4.62 11.92
N ILE A 165 -0.59 3.39 12.23
CA ILE A 165 -0.99 2.67 13.45
C ILE A 165 -0.48 3.37 14.71
N THR A 166 0.77 3.85 14.69
CA THR A 166 1.40 4.42 15.89
C THR A 166 0.84 5.80 16.22
N ARG A 167 0.53 6.61 15.21
CA ARG A 167 0.16 8.01 15.38
C ARG A 167 -1.35 8.25 15.38
N PHE A 168 -2.10 7.44 14.63
CA PHE A 168 -3.52 7.63 14.38
C PHE A 168 -4.38 6.38 14.69
N PRO A 169 -4.13 5.61 15.77
CA PRO A 169 -4.81 4.33 16.00
C PRO A 169 -6.33 4.47 16.18
N GLU A 170 -6.82 5.61 16.67
CA GLU A 170 -8.25 5.87 16.92
C GLU A 170 -8.99 6.42 15.69
N GLU A 171 -8.26 6.90 14.68
CA GLU A 171 -8.83 7.57 13.49
C GLU A 171 -8.91 6.63 12.28
N ILE A 172 -8.34 5.42 12.39
CA ILE A 172 -8.19 4.46 11.29
C ILE A 172 -8.91 3.14 11.56
N ARG A 173 -9.07 2.35 10.51
CA ARG A 173 -9.47 0.93 10.63
C ARG A 173 -8.26 0.10 11.07
N ILE A 174 -7.96 0.14 12.37
CA ILE A 174 -6.72 -0.42 12.92
C ILE A 174 -6.48 -1.89 12.57
N ALA A 175 -7.52 -2.72 12.59
CA ALA A 175 -7.42 -4.14 12.20
C ALA A 175 -7.00 -4.30 10.73
N GLU A 176 -7.57 -3.51 9.82
CA GLU A 176 -7.18 -3.50 8.41
C GLU A 176 -5.73 -3.06 8.25
N SER A 177 -5.31 -2.02 8.97
CA SER A 177 -3.92 -1.54 8.93
C SER A 177 -2.93 -2.60 9.41
N TYR A 178 -3.22 -3.35 10.48
CA TYR A 178 -2.38 -4.47 10.92
C TYR A 178 -2.30 -5.59 9.88
N PHE A 179 -3.42 -5.95 9.26
CA PHE A 179 -3.41 -6.96 8.21
C PHE A 179 -2.57 -6.52 7.01
N MET A 180 -2.72 -5.27 6.56
CA MET A 180 -1.97 -4.73 5.42
C MET A 180 -0.47 -4.55 5.73
N LEU A 181 -0.12 -4.22 6.98
CA LEU A 181 1.26 -4.22 7.46
C LEU A 181 1.86 -5.64 7.42
N ALA A 182 1.13 -6.64 7.92
CA ALA A 182 1.57 -8.04 7.90
C ALA A 182 1.80 -8.55 6.47
N ARG A 183 0.89 -8.22 5.53
CA ARG A 183 1.07 -8.49 4.09
C ARG A 183 2.31 -7.83 3.51
N SER A 184 2.65 -6.63 3.99
CA SER A 184 3.84 -5.91 3.53
C SER A 184 5.12 -6.58 4.04
N TYR A 185 5.18 -7.02 5.30
CA TYR A 185 6.27 -7.85 5.82
C TYR A 185 6.40 -9.18 5.07
N GLU A 186 5.29 -9.84 4.79
CA GLU A 186 5.27 -11.10 4.03
C GLU A 186 5.88 -10.92 2.63
N ARG A 187 5.54 -9.83 1.93
CA ARG A 187 6.11 -9.50 0.61
C ARG A 187 7.61 -9.20 0.65
N LEU A 188 8.14 -8.82 1.80
CA LEU A 188 9.58 -8.65 2.03
C LEU A 188 10.27 -9.95 2.42
N GLY A 189 9.52 -11.01 2.73
CA GLY A 189 10.06 -12.25 3.29
C GLY A 189 10.39 -12.14 4.79
N GLU A 190 9.94 -11.09 5.47
CA GLU A 190 10.10 -10.88 6.91
C GLU A 190 9.05 -11.67 7.69
N TRP A 191 9.14 -13.00 7.59
CA TRP A 191 8.09 -13.92 8.06
C TRP A 191 7.81 -13.81 9.56
N GLU A 192 8.84 -13.61 10.38
CA GLU A 192 8.66 -13.46 11.83
C GLU A 192 7.80 -12.24 12.16
N LEU A 193 8.13 -11.08 11.58
CA LEU A 193 7.36 -9.84 11.74
C LEU A 193 5.97 -9.97 11.14
N ALA A 194 5.82 -10.63 9.98
CA ALA A 194 4.53 -10.89 9.37
C ALA A 194 3.62 -11.71 10.30
N ILE A 195 4.12 -12.81 10.87
CA ILE A 195 3.37 -13.69 11.78
C ILE A 195 2.99 -12.96 13.07
N GLN A 196 3.91 -12.20 13.66
CA GLN A 196 3.63 -11.38 14.84
C GLN A 196 2.53 -10.36 14.54
N THR A 197 2.59 -9.70 13.39
CA THR A 197 1.62 -8.68 12.99
C THR A 197 0.26 -9.30 12.64
N TYR A 198 0.22 -10.46 11.97
CA TYR A 198 -1.02 -11.22 11.80
C TYR A 198 -1.65 -11.62 13.13
N SER A 199 -0.84 -11.97 14.12
CA SER A 199 -1.34 -12.28 15.47
C SER A 199 -1.98 -11.05 16.14
N GLN A 200 -1.42 -9.84 15.92
CA GLN A 200 -2.05 -8.60 16.38
C GLN A 200 -3.40 -8.38 15.69
N PHE A 201 -3.46 -8.52 14.37
CA PHE A 201 -4.71 -8.43 13.61
C PHE A 201 -5.79 -9.38 14.16
N LEU A 202 -5.45 -10.65 14.40
CA LEU A 202 -6.37 -11.63 14.97
C LEU A 202 -6.82 -11.27 16.40
N GLY A 203 -5.97 -10.58 17.16
CA GLY A 203 -6.26 -10.11 18.52
C GLY A 203 -7.35 -9.04 18.58
N TYR A 204 -7.60 -8.30 17.49
CA TYR A 204 -8.71 -7.34 17.40
C TYR A 204 -10.09 -8.00 17.27
N GLY A 205 -10.16 -9.34 17.23
CA GLY A 205 -11.31 -10.11 17.73
C GLY A 205 -12.57 -10.12 16.87
N ASP A 206 -12.64 -9.33 15.81
CA ASP A 206 -13.82 -9.25 14.96
C ASP A 206 -13.71 -10.24 13.80
N PHE A 207 -14.31 -11.42 13.98
CA PHE A 207 -14.45 -12.45 12.93
C PHE A 207 -15.14 -11.92 11.65
N ASP A 208 -15.84 -10.77 11.75
CA ASP A 208 -16.53 -10.10 10.65
C ASP A 208 -15.71 -8.96 10.01
N VAL A 209 -14.39 -8.82 10.29
CA VAL A 209 -13.54 -7.82 9.62
C VAL A 209 -13.40 -8.18 8.15
N VAL A 210 -14.25 -7.54 7.33
CA VAL A 210 -14.14 -7.57 5.88
C VAL A 210 -13.14 -6.50 5.45
N ILE A 211 -12.02 -6.94 4.91
CA ILE A 211 -11.03 -6.06 4.27
C ILE A 211 -11.44 -5.90 2.80
N PRO A 212 -11.71 -4.67 2.33
CA PRO A 212 -12.08 -4.44 0.94
C PRO A 212 -11.08 -5.04 -0.04
N GLY A 213 -11.56 -5.82 -1.01
CA GLY A 213 -10.73 -6.46 -2.03
C GLY A 213 -9.96 -7.70 -1.57
N ILE A 214 -10.00 -8.06 -0.28
CA ILE A 214 -9.31 -9.24 0.27
C ILE A 214 -10.34 -10.12 1.00
N PRO A 215 -11.06 -10.99 0.26
CA PRO A 215 -11.96 -11.96 0.90
C PRO A 215 -11.15 -12.92 1.78
N ALA A 216 -11.76 -13.38 2.87
CA ALA A 216 -11.18 -14.35 3.81
C ALA A 216 -9.84 -13.92 4.46
N ALA A 217 -9.65 -12.61 4.69
CA ALA A 217 -8.46 -12.08 5.34
C ALA A 217 -8.23 -12.68 6.75
N TYR A 218 -9.31 -12.89 7.51
CA TYR A 218 -9.26 -13.52 8.83
C TYR A 218 -8.75 -14.96 8.74
N GLU A 219 -9.37 -15.80 7.90
CA GLU A 219 -8.95 -17.20 7.73
C GLU A 219 -7.52 -17.29 7.21
N TYR A 220 -7.13 -16.40 6.30
CA TYR A 220 -5.77 -16.33 5.79
C TYR A 220 -4.74 -16.07 6.90
N ALA A 221 -4.93 -15.00 7.68
CA ALA A 221 -4.04 -14.65 8.79
C ALA A 221 -4.01 -15.76 9.86
N LYS A 222 -5.19 -16.28 10.23
CA LYS A 222 -5.33 -17.37 11.19
C LYS A 222 -4.56 -18.60 10.73
N SER A 223 -4.65 -18.93 9.44
CA SER A 223 -3.95 -20.07 8.88
C SER A 223 -2.44 -19.97 8.99
N ILE A 224 -1.87 -18.77 8.80
CA ILE A 224 -0.43 -18.51 8.93
C ILE A 224 -0.01 -18.66 10.40
N VAL A 225 -0.75 -18.04 11.32
CA VAL A 225 -0.42 -18.04 12.76
C VAL A 225 -0.58 -19.44 13.37
N ASP A 226 -1.68 -20.14 13.07
CA ASP A 226 -1.91 -21.51 13.50
C ASP A 226 -0.83 -22.44 12.91
N TYR A 227 -0.51 -22.29 11.62
CA TYR A 227 0.50 -23.11 10.99
C TYR A 227 1.87 -22.90 11.64
N ASN A 228 2.25 -21.66 11.96
CA ASN A 228 3.49 -21.37 12.66
C ASN A 228 3.54 -22.03 14.05
N SER A 229 2.46 -21.88 14.82
CA SER A 229 2.37 -22.39 16.20
C SER A 229 2.10 -23.88 16.31
N SER A 230 1.69 -24.57 15.24
CA SER A 230 1.41 -26.00 15.29
C SER A 230 2.70 -26.83 15.51
N PRO A 231 2.63 -27.95 16.24
CA PRO A 231 3.64 -29.00 16.14
C PRO A 231 3.84 -29.39 14.66
N LYS A 232 5.08 -29.67 14.25
CA LYS A 232 5.42 -30.13 12.88
C LYS A 232 5.65 -31.64 12.85
N ASP A 233 5.05 -32.36 13.78
CA ASP A 233 5.14 -33.82 13.93
C ASP A 233 4.30 -34.61 12.91
N TRP A 234 3.62 -33.90 12.00
CA TRP A 234 2.77 -34.43 10.94
C TRP A 234 3.36 -34.23 9.54
N THR A 235 4.56 -33.64 9.43
CA THR A 235 5.27 -33.48 8.15
C THR A 235 6.24 -34.64 7.90
N PHE A 236 6.57 -34.85 6.62
CA PHE A 236 7.54 -35.85 6.17
C PHE A 236 8.57 -35.16 5.26
N GLU A 237 9.81 -35.66 5.26
CA GLU A 237 10.90 -35.11 4.45
C GLU A 237 10.64 -35.29 2.95
N THR A 238 10.03 -36.42 2.58
CA THR A 238 9.72 -36.73 1.18
C THR A 238 8.29 -37.21 0.97
N LEU A 239 7.78 -36.96 -0.24
CA LEU A 239 6.47 -37.46 -0.66
C LEU A 239 6.41 -39.00 -0.62
N ASP A 240 7.49 -39.67 -1.01
CA ASP A 240 7.55 -41.13 -1.05
C ASP A 240 7.44 -41.75 0.36
N GLU A 241 8.08 -41.14 1.36
CA GLU A 241 7.94 -41.57 2.76
C GLU A 241 6.50 -41.39 3.27
N LEU A 242 5.88 -40.25 2.98
CA LEU A 242 4.49 -39.99 3.36
C LEU A 242 3.53 -40.99 2.68
N VAL A 243 3.65 -41.20 1.38
CA VAL A 243 2.81 -42.14 0.63
C VAL A 243 3.00 -43.57 1.15
N THR A 244 4.24 -43.96 1.45
CA THR A 244 4.54 -45.28 2.03
C THR A 244 3.92 -45.45 3.42
N ALA A 245 4.05 -44.44 4.28
CA ALA A 245 3.46 -44.44 5.62
C ALA A 245 1.93 -44.52 5.58
N VAL A 246 1.29 -43.75 4.69
CA VAL A 246 -0.16 -43.77 4.46
C VAL A 246 -0.63 -45.14 3.96
N LYS A 247 0.01 -45.70 2.93
CA LYS A 247 -0.33 -47.03 2.40
C LYS A 247 -0.16 -48.11 3.48
N LYS A 248 0.90 -48.04 4.28
CA LYS A 248 1.12 -48.96 5.42
C LYS A 248 -0.01 -48.85 6.45
N ALA A 249 -0.42 -47.63 6.82
CA ALA A 249 -1.49 -47.41 7.77
C ALA A 249 -2.85 -47.91 7.25
N ILE A 250 -3.16 -47.71 5.96
CA ILE A 250 -4.36 -48.27 5.31
C ILE A 250 -4.35 -49.81 5.38
N ASN A 251 -3.23 -50.45 5.01
CA ASN A 251 -3.12 -51.91 5.04
C ASN A 251 -3.27 -52.50 6.45
N ALA A 252 -2.77 -51.79 7.46
CA ALA A 252 -2.83 -52.18 8.86
C ALA A 252 -4.17 -51.81 9.54
N TYR A 253 -5.10 -51.15 8.84
CA TYR A 253 -6.31 -50.57 9.43
C TYR A 253 -6.01 -49.61 10.61
N ASP A 254 -4.88 -48.91 10.55
CA ASP A 254 -4.42 -48.00 11.59
C ASP A 254 -4.89 -46.56 11.34
N TYR A 255 -6.13 -46.27 11.72
CA TYR A 255 -6.70 -44.93 11.62
C TYR A 255 -5.96 -43.89 12.48
N ARG A 256 -5.28 -44.30 13.56
CA ARG A 256 -4.57 -43.38 14.46
C ARG A 256 -3.33 -42.81 13.79
N SER A 257 -2.61 -43.64 13.05
CA SER A 257 -1.48 -43.17 12.25
C SER A 257 -1.94 -42.20 11.15
N LEU A 258 -3.06 -42.49 10.47
CA LEU A 258 -3.61 -41.57 9.46
C LEU A 258 -4.04 -40.22 10.07
N GLU A 259 -4.68 -40.23 11.25
CA GLU A 259 -4.98 -38.99 11.98
C GLU A 259 -3.73 -38.22 12.37
N ARG A 260 -2.65 -38.91 12.73
CA ARG A 260 -1.37 -38.25 13.04
C ARG A 260 -0.76 -37.59 11.80
N TYR A 261 -0.80 -38.24 10.64
CA TYR A 261 -0.25 -37.71 9.38
C TYR A 261 -1.09 -36.57 8.79
N ARG A 262 -2.34 -36.44 9.24
CA ARG A 262 -3.23 -35.37 8.82
C ARG A 262 -2.67 -34.00 9.21
N ALA A 263 -2.74 -33.04 8.28
CA ALA A 263 -2.47 -31.65 8.58
C ALA A 263 -3.27 -31.18 9.80
N LYS A 264 -2.61 -30.46 10.71
CA LYS A 264 -3.25 -29.93 11.93
C LYS A 264 -3.86 -28.55 11.73
N VAL A 265 -3.51 -27.90 10.62
CA VAL A 265 -3.97 -26.58 10.22
C VAL A 265 -4.45 -26.67 8.78
N ASN A 266 -5.59 -26.03 8.49
CA ASN A 266 -6.23 -26.05 7.16
C ASN A 266 -6.53 -27.45 6.60
N PHE A 267 -6.76 -28.44 7.46
CA PHE A 267 -7.26 -29.72 6.96
C PHE A 267 -8.70 -29.54 6.47
N PHE A 268 -9.01 -30.11 5.31
CA PHE A 268 -10.33 -30.03 4.70
C PHE A 268 -10.73 -31.39 4.13
N ALA A 269 -12.04 -31.60 4.03
CA ALA A 269 -12.64 -32.75 3.37
C ALA A 269 -13.84 -32.26 2.56
N MET A 270 -13.65 -32.13 1.24
CA MET A 270 -14.62 -31.48 0.36
C MET A 270 -14.76 -32.23 -0.96
N SER A 271 -15.90 -32.03 -1.62
CA SER A 271 -16.11 -32.48 -2.99
C SER A 271 -15.44 -31.53 -3.98
N TRP A 272 -15.08 -32.04 -5.17
CA TRP A 272 -14.44 -31.26 -6.24
C TRP A 272 -15.20 -30.02 -6.72
N LYS A 273 -16.50 -29.88 -6.38
CA LYS A 273 -17.34 -28.75 -6.77
C LYS A 273 -17.60 -27.76 -5.63
N GLN A 274 -17.11 -28.04 -4.42
CA GLN A 274 -17.23 -27.12 -3.30
C GLN A 274 -16.06 -26.16 -3.30
N GLU A 275 -16.24 -24.96 -2.74
CA GLU A 275 -15.14 -24.05 -2.45
C GLU A 275 -14.65 -24.30 -1.02
N SER A 276 -13.37 -24.03 -0.75
CA SER A 276 -12.81 -24.20 0.60
C SER A 276 -13.42 -23.23 1.63
N SER A 277 -14.04 -22.16 1.14
CA SER A 277 -14.83 -21.16 1.89
C SER A 277 -16.25 -21.64 2.23
N ASP A 278 -16.74 -22.73 1.63
CA ASP A 278 -18.07 -23.26 1.95
C ASP A 278 -18.09 -23.78 3.40
N ARG A 279 -19.06 -23.32 4.21
CA ARG A 279 -19.24 -23.73 5.62
C ARG A 279 -19.29 -25.25 5.85
N ASN A 280 -19.61 -26.03 4.80
CA ASN A 280 -19.70 -27.49 4.84
C ASN A 280 -18.46 -28.22 4.28
N ALA A 281 -17.45 -27.51 3.77
CA ALA A 281 -16.17 -28.08 3.29
C ALA A 281 -15.23 -28.49 4.44
N GLN A 282 -15.56 -28.06 5.67
CA GLN A 282 -14.88 -28.42 6.92
C GLN A 282 -15.73 -29.38 7.76
N ALA A 283 -16.45 -30.31 7.13
CA ALA A 283 -17.10 -31.37 7.89
C ALA A 283 -16.06 -32.11 8.75
N ASP A 284 -16.37 -32.36 10.02
CA ASP A 284 -15.51 -33.10 10.98
C ASP A 284 -15.21 -34.50 10.43
N PHE A 285 -14.17 -34.58 9.59
CA PHE A 285 -13.74 -35.84 9.00
C PHE A 285 -12.85 -36.55 10.02
N VAL A 286 -13.42 -37.58 10.64
CA VAL A 286 -12.71 -38.46 11.57
C VAL A 286 -12.40 -39.76 10.83
N MET A 287 -11.12 -40.05 10.59
CA MET A 287 -10.65 -41.24 9.85
C MET A 287 -11.26 -42.53 10.40
N ARG A 288 -11.42 -42.62 11.73
CA ARG A 288 -12.03 -43.78 12.39
C ARG A 288 -13.41 -44.12 11.81
N ASP A 289 -14.26 -43.11 11.64
CA ASP A 289 -15.66 -43.31 11.27
C ASP A 289 -15.80 -43.82 9.84
N PHE A 290 -14.84 -43.50 8.97
CA PHE A 290 -14.81 -43.95 7.59
C PHE A 290 -14.05 -45.28 7.43
N MET A 291 -13.06 -45.58 8.26
CA MET A 291 -12.30 -46.84 8.14
C MET A 291 -12.99 -48.06 8.76
N VAL A 292 -13.76 -47.87 9.84
CA VAL A 292 -14.33 -49.02 10.58
C VAL A 292 -15.32 -49.77 9.69
N GLY A 293 -15.06 -51.07 9.51
CA GLY A 293 -15.92 -51.97 8.72
C GLY A 293 -15.73 -51.87 7.20
N ASN A 294 -14.86 -50.99 6.73
CA ASN A 294 -14.66 -50.72 5.31
C ASN A 294 -13.28 -51.18 4.84
N ARG A 295 -13.24 -51.94 3.73
CA ARG A 295 -11.98 -52.38 3.12
C ARG A 295 -11.49 -51.33 2.13
N ILE A 296 -10.60 -50.47 2.59
CA ILE A 296 -10.04 -49.41 1.78
C ILE A 296 -8.95 -49.96 0.86
N LYS A 297 -8.95 -49.50 -0.38
CA LYS A 297 -7.93 -49.77 -1.40
C LYS A 297 -7.34 -48.45 -1.89
N TYR A 298 -6.09 -48.48 -2.31
CA TYR A 298 -5.40 -47.34 -2.90
C TYR A 298 -4.85 -47.70 -4.29
N ALA A 299 -4.62 -46.70 -5.13
CA ALA A 299 -3.92 -46.88 -6.41
C ALA A 299 -2.42 -47.13 -6.20
N ASP A 300 -1.81 -47.88 -7.12
CA ASP A 300 -0.39 -48.22 -7.05
C ASP A 300 0.49 -46.98 -7.24
N THR A 301 0.12 -46.11 -8.17
CA THR A 301 0.78 -44.84 -8.47
C THR A 301 -0.07 -43.65 -8.02
N LEU A 302 0.59 -42.50 -7.85
CA LEU A 302 -0.09 -41.21 -7.70
C LEU A 302 -0.89 -40.86 -8.96
N ASP A 303 -1.90 -40.02 -8.81
CA ASP A 303 -2.69 -39.53 -9.93
C ASP A 303 -1.84 -38.68 -10.87
N ALA A 304 -2.11 -38.75 -12.17
CA ALA A 304 -1.40 -38.02 -13.20
C ALA A 304 -1.53 -36.50 -13.08
N SER A 305 -2.53 -36.00 -12.34
CA SER A 305 -2.68 -34.58 -12.02
C SER A 305 -1.72 -34.06 -10.95
N SER A 306 -0.89 -34.93 -10.36
CA SER A 306 0.08 -34.53 -9.34
C SER A 306 1.19 -33.63 -9.93
N SER A 307 1.63 -32.65 -9.16
CA SER A 307 2.68 -31.67 -9.48
C SER A 307 3.82 -31.72 -8.45
N PRO A 308 4.92 -30.96 -8.64
CA PRO A 308 5.99 -30.88 -7.63
C PRO A 308 5.56 -30.35 -6.26
N ASN A 309 4.43 -29.65 -6.17
CA ASN A 309 3.94 -29.04 -4.94
C ASN A 309 2.71 -29.72 -4.36
N GLU A 310 2.00 -30.54 -5.15
CA GLU A 310 0.73 -31.15 -4.76
C GLU A 310 0.62 -32.54 -5.37
N ALA A 311 0.18 -33.52 -4.59
CA ALA A 311 0.02 -34.89 -5.07
C ALA A 311 -1.30 -35.49 -4.60
N PHE A 312 -1.83 -36.39 -5.41
CA PHE A 312 -3.13 -37.00 -5.18
C PHE A 312 -3.00 -38.53 -5.20
N LEU A 313 -3.42 -39.19 -4.13
CA LEU A 313 -3.55 -40.65 -4.08
C LEU A 313 -5.01 -41.04 -4.16
N ARG A 314 -5.40 -41.65 -5.27
CA ARG A 314 -6.74 -42.21 -5.44
C ARG A 314 -6.94 -43.39 -4.48
N THR A 315 -8.02 -43.33 -3.72
CA THR A 315 -8.43 -44.37 -2.78
C THR A 315 -9.90 -44.72 -2.97
N SER A 316 -10.30 -45.93 -2.58
CA SER A 316 -11.67 -46.42 -2.74
C SER A 316 -12.09 -47.34 -1.60
N GLY A 317 -13.39 -47.49 -1.41
CA GLY A 317 -13.96 -48.37 -0.39
C GLY A 317 -14.04 -47.73 1.00
N TRP A 318 -14.22 -46.41 1.09
CA TRP A 318 -14.34 -45.68 2.36
C TRP A 318 -15.75 -45.67 2.95
N ASN A 319 -16.81 -45.56 2.15
CA ASN A 319 -18.19 -45.79 2.57
C ASN A 319 -19.08 -46.07 1.35
N GLN A 320 -20.37 -46.34 1.59
CA GLN A 320 -21.36 -46.68 0.54
C GLN A 320 -21.87 -45.48 -0.29
N TYR A 321 -21.73 -44.25 0.19
CA TYR A 321 -22.31 -43.05 -0.45
C TYR A 321 -21.26 -42.27 -1.27
N VAL A 322 -20.03 -42.18 -0.78
CA VAL A 322 -18.84 -41.60 -1.41
C VAL A 322 -17.72 -42.62 -1.29
N SER A 323 -17.69 -43.54 -2.24
CA SER A 323 -16.78 -44.68 -2.21
C SER A 323 -15.34 -44.32 -2.61
N VAL A 324 -15.14 -43.24 -3.36
CA VAL A 324 -13.84 -42.81 -3.89
C VAL A 324 -13.42 -41.51 -3.24
N TRP A 325 -12.20 -41.48 -2.69
CA TRP A 325 -11.58 -40.30 -2.10
C TRP A 325 -10.20 -40.11 -2.70
N TYR A 326 -9.76 -38.85 -2.76
CA TYR A 326 -8.40 -38.50 -3.08
C TYR A 326 -7.73 -37.99 -1.82
N LEU A 327 -6.69 -38.70 -1.36
CA LEU A 327 -5.82 -38.18 -0.32
C LEU A 327 -4.92 -37.15 -0.97
N TYR A 328 -5.05 -35.90 -0.53
CA TYR A 328 -4.30 -34.75 -1.03
C TYR A 328 -3.07 -34.53 -0.15
N PHE A 329 -1.91 -34.43 -0.79
CA PHE A 329 -0.64 -34.13 -0.16
C PHE A 329 -0.12 -32.81 -0.71
N ARG A 330 0.35 -31.94 0.16
CA ARG A 330 0.89 -30.63 -0.21
C ARG A 330 2.30 -30.50 0.30
N LYS A 331 3.21 -30.06 -0.57
CA LYS A 331 4.55 -29.65 -0.16
C LYS A 331 4.44 -28.40 0.70
N VAL A 332 5.03 -28.45 1.88
CA VAL A 332 5.15 -27.32 2.79
C VAL A 332 6.62 -26.92 2.88
N ASN A 333 6.90 -25.62 2.77
CA ASN A 333 8.25 -25.09 2.96
C ASN A 333 8.31 -24.46 4.35
N PHE A 334 9.30 -24.83 5.16
CA PHE A 334 9.54 -24.25 6.47
C PHE A 334 11.03 -23.93 6.61
N PRO A 335 11.41 -22.74 7.11
CA PRO A 335 12.79 -22.48 7.50
C PRO A 335 13.12 -23.35 8.72
N ALA A 336 14.06 -24.29 8.56
CA ALA A 336 14.49 -25.22 9.60
C ALA A 336 15.11 -24.51 10.81
#